data_AF-A0ABC9U3R0-F1
#
_entry.id   AF-A0ABC9U3R0-F1
#
_cell.length_a   1.000
_cell.length_b   1.000
_cell.length_c   1.000
_cell.angle_alpha   90.00
_cell.angle_beta   90.00
_cell.angle_gamma   90.00
#
_symmetry.space_group_name_H-M   'P 1'
#
loop_
_entity.id
_entity.type
_entity.pdbx_description
1 polymer ?
#
loop_
_entity_poly.entity_id
_entity_poly.type
_entity_poly.pdbx_seq_one_letter_code
_entity_poly.pdbx_strand_id
1 'polypeptide(L)' 'MINYPLYCPKCKQETLIEAKDLRITIIKEPDAQTQSR' A
#
# COMPACT_ATOMS: atom_id res chain seq x y z
N MET A 1 1.56 4.41 -13.56
CA MET A 1 1.02 4.44 -12.18
C MET A 1 2.22 4.71 -11.29
N ILE A 2 2.28 5.85 -10.61
CA ILE A 2 3.43 6.18 -9.76
C ILE A 2 3.03 5.83 -8.32
N ASN A 3 3.76 4.90 -7.73
CA ASN A 3 3.51 4.42 -6.37
C ASN A 3 4.55 5.06 -5.45
N TYR A 4 4.10 5.59 -4.31
CA TYR A 4 4.96 6.24 -3.34
C TYR A 4 4.93 5.46 -2.01
N PRO A 5 6.09 5.19 -1.40
CA PRO A 5 6.14 4.64 -0.06
C PRO A 5 5.77 5.74 0.95
N LEU A 6 4.80 5.45 1.80
CA LEU A 6 4.45 6.29 2.95
C LEU A 6 4.84 5.55 4.22
N TYR A 7 5.85 6.07 4.91
CA TYR A 7 6.29 5.53 6.20
C TYR A 7 5.44 6.08 7.35
N CYS A 8 4.90 5.18 8.17
CA CYS A 8 4.23 5.54 9.41
C CYS A 8 5.16 5.29 10.60
N PRO A 9 5.72 6.34 11.24
CA PRO A 9 6.64 6.17 12.37
C PRO A 9 5.95 5.58 13.62
N LYS A 10 4.63 5.76 13.77
CA LYS A 10 3.86 5.20 14.89
C LYS A 10 3.68 3.68 14.74
N CYS A 11 3.44 3.22 13.52
CA CYS A 11 3.25 1.79 13.20
C CYS A 11 4.56 1.08 12.86
N LYS A 12 5.63 1.84 12.59
CA LYS A 12 6.92 1.35 12.08
C LYS A 12 6.77 0.51 10.82
N GLN A 13 5.88 0.94 9.93
CA GLN A 13 5.54 0.23 8.70
C GLN A 13 5.50 1.20 7.52
N GLU A 14 5.89 0.71 6.35
CA GLU A 14 5.70 1.40 5.09
C GLU A 14 4.43 0.88 4.41
N THR A 15 3.71 1.78 3.76
CA THR A 15 2.55 1.43 2.94
C THR A 15 2.67 2.13 1.60
N LEU A 16 2.39 1.40 0.53
CA LEU A 16 2.36 1.98 -0.81
C LEU A 16 1.07 2.76 -1.01
N ILE A 17 1.19 3.97 -1.52
CA ILE A 17 0.06 4.79 -1.94
C ILE A 17 0.16 5.11 -3.42
N GLU A 18 -1.00 5.22 -4.07
CA GLU A 18 -1.13 5.86 -5.37
C GLU A 18 -1.62 7.29 -5.15
N ALA A 19 -0.95 8.26 -5.77
CA ALA A 19 -1.42 9.65 -5.84
C ALA A 19 -1.76 9.99 -7.29
N LYS A 20 -3.05 10.19 -7.58
CA LYS A 20 -3.55 10.53 -8.92
C LYS A 20 -4.72 11.50 -8.82
N ASP A 21 -4.72 12.55 -9.63
CA ASP A 21 -5.80 13.54 -9.70
C ASP A 21 -6.22 14.08 -8.32
N LEU A 22 -5.22 14.37 -7.46
CA LEU A 22 -5.40 14.82 -6.06
C LEU A 22 -6.11 13.80 -5.14
N ARG A 23 -6.24 12.55 -5.57
CA ARG A 23 -6.75 11.43 -4.77
C ARG A 23 -5.61 10.54 -4.33
N ILE A 24 -5.66 10.14 -3.07
CA ILE A 24 -4.71 9.22 -2.45
C ILE A 24 -5.44 7.90 -2.22
N THR A 25 -4.93 6.84 -2.84
CA THR A 25 -5.44 5.48 -2.65
C THR A 25 -4.37 4.65 -1.96
N ILE A 26 -4.73 3.96 -0.88
CA ILE A 26 -3.83 3.00 -0.25
C ILE A 26 -3.82 1.72 -1.09
N ILE A 27 -2.64 1.30 -1.53
CA ILE A 27 -2.45 0.05 -2.23
C ILE A 27 -2.36 -1.04 -1.15
N LYS A 28 -3.48 -1.71 -0.89
CA LYS A 28 -3.45 -2.96 -0.13
C LYS A 28 -2.88 -4.02 -1.06
N GLU A 29 -1.79 -4.67 -0.64
CA GLU A 29 -1.36 -5.89 -1.32
C GLU A 29 -2.58 -6.83 -1.40
N PRO A 30 -2.86 -7.46 -2.55
CA PRO A 30 -3.89 -8.47 -2.58
C PRO A 30 -3.51 -9.49 -1.52
N ASP A 31 -4.41 -9.75 -0.56
CA ASP A 31 -4.23 -10.84 0.41
C ASP A 31 -3.83 -12.07 -0.42
N ALA A 32 -2.56 -12.43 -0.36
CA ALA A 32 -2.08 -13.62 -1.01
C ALA A 32 -2.78 -14.74 -0.25
N GLN A 33 -3.91 -15.20 -0.77
CA GLN A 33 -4.52 -16.45 -0.35
C GLN A 33 -3.46 -17.50 -0.67
N THR A 34 -2.61 -17.81 0.31
CA THR A 34 -1.80 -19.01 0.28
C THR A 34 -2.81 -20.13 0.19
N GLN A 35 -2.99 -20.63 -1.04
CA GLN A 35 -3.74 -21.84 -1.29
C GLN A 35 -2.92 -22.97 -0.67
N SER A 36 -3.11 -23.19 0.63
CA SER A 36 -2.62 -24.37 1.33
C SER A 36 -3.24 -25.59 0.66
N ARG A 37 -2.39 -26.41 0.07
CA ARG A 37 -2.73 -27.72 -0.47
C ARG A 37 -2.71 -28.78 0.62
#